data_AF-A0A268A6A1-F1
#
_entry.id   AF-A0A268A6A1-F1
#
_cell.length_a   1.000
_cell.length_b   1.000
_cell.length_c   1.000
_cell.angle_alpha   90.00
_cell.angle_beta   90.00
_cell.angle_gamma   90.00
#
_symmetry.space_group_name_H-M   'P 1'
#
loop_
_entity.id
_entity.type
_entity.pdbx_description
1 polymer ?
#
loop_
_entity_poly.entity_id
_entity_poly.type
_entity_poly.pdbx_seq_one_letter_code
_entity_poly.pdbx_strand_id
1 'polypeptide(L)' 'MFDITSFSLSLSVMIGLAVGIDYALFIFSKHRQQVRDGIEINESIARANGTAGGAVIFAGLTVIVA' A
#
# COMPACT_ATOMS: atom_id res chain seq x y z
N MET A 1 0.07 23.74 23.19
CA MET A 1 -0.36 22.35 23.36
C MET A 1 -1.31 22.07 22.21
N PHE A 2 -0.96 21.17 21.29
CA PHE A 2 -1.81 20.88 20.12
C PHE A 2 -3.04 20.10 20.58
N ASP A 3 -4.22 20.65 20.35
CA ASP A 3 -5.49 19.99 20.68
C ASP A 3 -5.92 19.15 19.47
N ILE A 4 -5.68 17.84 19.53
CA ILE A 4 -6.10 16.90 18.49
C ILE A 4 -7.50 16.42 18.86
N THR A 5 -8.49 16.79 18.05
CA THR A 5 -9.86 16.34 18.24
C THR A 5 -9.95 14.82 18.09
N SER A 6 -10.69 14.15 18.99
CA SER A 6 -10.83 12.68 18.97
C SER A 6 -11.37 12.14 17.64
N PHE A 7 -12.20 12.94 16.95
CA PHE A 7 -12.67 12.63 15.60
C PHE A 7 -11.52 12.56 14.58
N SER A 8 -10.61 13.54 14.61
CA SER A 8 -9.44 13.56 13.72
C SER A 8 -8.56 12.33 13.91
N LEU A 9 -8.29 11.96 15.17
CA LEU A 9 -7.50 10.77 15.49
C LEU A 9 -8.18 9.48 15.00
N SER A 10 -9.49 9.33 15.21
CA SER A 10 -10.24 8.17 14.73
C SER A 10 -10.22 8.06 13.21
N LEU A 11 -10.38 9.18 12.50
CA LEU A 11 -10.35 9.22 11.05
C LEU A 11 -8.95 8.90 10.50
N SER A 12 -7.89 9.44 11.11
CA SER A 12 -6.50 9.12 10.72
C SER A 12 -6.21 7.63 10.81
N VAL A 13 -6.64 6.96 11.89
CA VAL A 13 -6.46 5.51 12.04
C VAL A 13 -7.27 4.75 11.00
N MET A 14 -8.54 5.12 10.80
CA MET A 14 -9.42 4.46 9.83
C MET A 14 -8.87 4.56 8.40
N ILE A 15 -8.43 5.75 7.98
CA ILE A 15 -7.84 5.99 6.67
C ILE A 15 -6.50 5.25 6.54
N GLY A 16 -5.61 5.38 7.54
CA GLY A 16 -4.29 4.73 7.51
C GLY A 16 -4.39 3.22 7.38
N LEU A 17 -5.32 2.59 8.11
CA LEU A 17 -5.59 1.16 7.97
C LEU A 17 -6.19 0.81 6.61
N ALA A 18 -7.24 1.51 6.18
CA ALA A 18 -7.90 1.22 4.91
C ALA A 18 -6.92 1.29 3.73
N VAL A 19 -6.19 2.41 3.64
CA VAL A 19 -5.21 2.64 2.58
C VAL A 19 -4.04 1.66 2.68
N GLY A 20 -3.55 1.37 3.89
CA GLY A 20 -2.48 0.40 4.11
C GLY A 20 -2.86 -1.02 3.65
N ILE A 21 -4.09 -1.45 3.93
CA ILE A 21 -4.60 -2.75 3.48
C ILE A 21 -4.70 -2.78 1.96
N ASP A 22 -5.26 -1.75 1.34
CA ASP A 22 -5.40 -1.70 -0.13
C ASP A 22 -4.04 -1.77 -0.83
N TYR A 23 -3.02 -1.09 -0.30
CA TYR A 23 -1.66 -1.13 -0.83
C TYR A 23 -1.01 -2.51 -0.68
N ALA A 24 -1.16 -3.15 0.47
CA ALA A 24 -0.66 -4.50 0.69
C ALA A 24 -1.35 -5.51 -0.26
N LEU A 25 -2.67 -5.40 -0.42
CA LEU A 25 -3.44 -6.25 -1.31
C LEU A 25 -3.08 -6.02 -2.78
N PHE A 26 -2.79 -4.78 -3.18
CA PHE A 26 -2.35 -4.48 -4.54
C PHE A 26 -1.01 -5.13 -4.88
N ILE A 27 -0.01 -4.99 -4.00
CA ILE A 27 1.31 -5.63 -4.16
C ILE A 27 1.16 -7.15 -4.15
N PHE A 28 0.38 -7.69 -3.22
CA PHE A 28 0.14 -9.13 -3.12
C PHE A 28 -0.60 -9.69 -4.34
N SER A 29 -1.57 -8.95 -4.89
CA SER A 29 -2.28 -9.32 -6.12
C SER A 29 -1.31 -9.45 -7.29
N LYS A 30 -0.35 -8.53 -7.41
CA LYS A 30 0.69 -8.57 -8.46
C LYS A 30 1.65 -9.74 -8.26
N HIS A 31 2.11 -9.98 -7.04
CA HIS A 31 2.91 -11.15 -6.71
C HIS A 31 2.17 -12.45 -7.05
N ARG A 32 0.90 -12.57 -6.65
CA ARG A 32 0.07 -13.74 -6.93
C ARG A 32 -0.17 -13.95 -8.43
N GLN A 33 -0.31 -12.89 -9.22
CA GLN A 33 -0.39 -12.98 -10.69
C GLN A 33 0.91 -13.57 -11.26
N GLN A 34 2.06 -13.01 -10.88
CA GLN A 34 3.37 -13.43 -11.36
C GLN A 34 3.70 -14.89 -11.00
N VAL A 35 3.39 -15.33 -9.77
CA VAL A 35 3.57 -16.74 -9.37
C VAL A 35 2.67 -17.67 -10.20
N ARG A 36 1.44 -17.25 -10.49
CA ARG A 36 0.53 -18.01 -11.38
C ARG A 36 1.05 -18.09 -12.82
N ASP A 37 1.78 -17.08 -13.25
CA ASP A 37 2.44 -17.04 -14.56
C ASP A 37 3.75 -17.86 -14.58
N GLY A 38 4.08 -18.55 -13.48
CA GLY A 38 5.24 -19.43 -13.37
C GLY A 38 6.55 -18.76 -12.94
N ILE A 39 6.49 -17.50 -12.52
CA ILE A 39 7.67 -16.79 -11.99
C ILE A 39 8.04 -17.35 -10.62
N GLU A 40 9.33 -17.57 -10.39
CA GLU A 40 9.86 -18.03 -9.10
C GLU A 40 9.48 -17.04 -7.98
N ILE A 41 9.23 -17.55 -6.77
CA ILE A 41 8.72 -16.73 -5.66
C ILE A 41 9.65 -15.55 -5.36
N ASN A 42 10.96 -15.78 -5.30
CA ASN A 42 11.94 -14.75 -4.98
C ASN A 42 11.96 -13.63 -6.03
N GLU A 43 12.02 -14.03 -7.30
CA GLU A 43 11.94 -13.10 -8.43
C GLU A 43 10.61 -12.35 -8.46
N SER A 44 9.50 -13.03 -8.16
CA SER A 44 8.18 -12.40 -8.14
C SER A 44 8.05 -11.36 -7.02
N ILE A 45 8.59 -11.60 -5.84
CA ILE A 45 8.58 -10.59 -4.76
C ILE A 45 9.36 -9.34 -5.21
N ALA A 46 10.55 -9.53 -5.79
CA ALA A 46 11.36 -8.43 -6.30
C ALA A 46 10.63 -7.66 -7.41
N ARG A 47 10.02 -8.35 -8.39
CA ARG A 47 9.27 -7.74 -9.49
C ARG A 47 8.00 -7.02 -9.01
N ALA A 48 7.24 -7.62 -8.08
CA ALA A 48 6.03 -7.01 -7.52
C ALA A 48 6.38 -5.71 -6.78
N ASN A 49 7.44 -5.70 -5.97
CA ASN A 49 7.91 -4.50 -5.30
C ASN A 49 8.46 -3.45 -6.28
N GLY A 50 9.22 -3.87 -7.30
CA GLY A 50 9.79 -2.95 -8.30
C GLY A 50 8.75 -2.29 -9.23
N THR A 51 7.58 -2.92 -9.41
CA THR A 51 6.52 -2.40 -10.30
C THR A 51 5.35 -1.79 -9.54
N ALA A 52 4.77 -2.53 -8.60
CA ALA A 52 3.60 -2.10 -7.83
C ALA A 52 3.98 -1.26 -6.61
N GLY A 53 5.13 -1.55 -5.98
CA GLY A 53 5.60 -0.77 -4.83
C GLY A 53 5.83 0.69 -5.16
N GLY A 54 6.39 1.00 -6.33
CA GLY A 54 6.54 2.38 -6.80
C GLY A 54 5.20 3.12 -6.96
N ALA A 55 4.18 2.44 -7.51
CA ALA A 55 2.84 3.00 -7.65
C ALA A 55 2.16 3.26 -6.28
N VAL A 56 2.36 2.37 -5.31
CA VAL A 56 1.87 2.52 -3.94
C VAL A 56 2.49 3.74 -3.25
N ILE A 57 3.80 3.93 -3.38
CA ILE A 57 4.50 5.10 -2.80
C ILE A 57 3.96 6.39 -3.42
N PHE A 58 3.79 6.43 -4.74
CA PHE A 58 3.24 7.60 -5.42
C PHE A 58 1.83 7.94 -4.93
N ALA A 59 0.95 6.95 -4.85
CA ALA A 59 -0.41 7.13 -4.34
C ALA A 59 -0.41 7.61 -2.87
N GLY A 60 0.44 7.04 -2.02
CA GLY A 60 0.59 7.47 -0.63
C GLY A 60 1.06 8.92 -0.51
N LEU A 61 2.00 9.34 -1.37
CA LEU A 61 2.48 10.71 -1.39
C LEU A 61 1.38 11.69 -1.81
N THR A 62 0.53 11.32 -2.78
CA THR A 62 -0.64 12.14 -3.14
C THR A 62 -1.58 12.34 -1.95
N VAL A 63 -1.85 11.30 -1.16
CA VAL A 63 -2.71 11.40 0.03
C VAL A 63 -2.13 12.32 1.11
N ILE A 64 -0.80 12.39 1.22
CA ILE A 64 -0.14 13.31 2.17
C ILE A 64 -0.25 14.77 1.72
N VAL A 65 -0.23 15.00 0.40
CA VAL A 65 -0.24 16.35 -0.19
C VAL A 65 -1.65 16.93 -0.33
N ALA A 66 -2.63 16.08 -0.65
CA ALA A 66 -4.03 16.47 -0.90
C ALA A 66 -4.76 16.89 0.39
#